data_AF-A0A7J6SKC5-F1
#
_entry.id   AF-A0A7J6SKC5-F1
#
_cell.length_a   1.000
_cell.length_b   1.000
_cell.length_c   1.000
_cell.angle_alpha   90.00
_cell.angle_beta   90.00
_cell.angle_gamma   90.00
#
_symmetry.space_group_name_H-M   'P 1'
#
loop_
_entity.id
_entity.type
_entity.pdbx_description
1 polymer ?
#
loop_
_entity_poly.entity_id
_entity_poly.type
_entity_poly.pdbx_seq_one_letter_code
_entity_poly.pdbx_strand_id
1 'polypeptide(L)'
;YLLMENQLVFNMAAVDRVGKKSGRSAYALTDVSGNTYHYYENPLWRAVVFILLQELCERLAFFGLTPNLQAFLKEYLGLEDAEANSYISTFTSIMFVTPLLSAVISDTILGAYRTILIWSFVYFSGLCLLVAATVESISEPWM
;
A
#
# COMPACT_ATOMS: atom_id res chain seq x y z
N TYR A 1 18.10 -27.74 -43.98
CA TYR A 1 17.87 -26.45 -43.32
C TYR A 1 16.44 -25.95 -43.49
N LEU A 2 15.84 -25.90 -44.69
CA LEU A 2 14.42 -25.54 -44.87
C LEU A 2 13.38 -26.62 -44.50
N LEU A 3 13.80 -27.85 -44.19
CA LEU A 3 12.89 -28.96 -43.82
C LEU A 3 12.72 -29.18 -42.31
N MET A 4 13.57 -28.59 -41.45
CA MET A 4 13.43 -28.74 -39.99
C MET A 4 12.53 -27.66 -39.36
N GLU A 5 12.36 -26.51 -40.01
CA GLU A 5 11.48 -25.44 -39.51
C GLU A 5 10.00 -25.82 -39.62
N ASN A 6 9.60 -26.51 -40.69
CA ASN A 6 8.20 -26.90 -40.89
C ASN A 6 7.73 -28.01 -39.92
N GLN A 7 8.64 -28.86 -39.44
CA GLN A 7 8.30 -29.91 -38.47
C GLN A 7 8.03 -29.32 -37.07
N LEU A 8 8.68 -28.20 -36.73
CA LEU A 8 8.51 -27.50 -35.45
C LEU A 8 7.18 -26.73 -35.41
N VAL A 9 6.81 -26.08 -36.52
CA VAL A 9 5.52 -25.36 -36.64
C VAL A 9 4.33 -26.34 -36.63
N PHE A 10 4.47 -27.53 -37.23
CA PHE A 10 3.41 -28.55 -37.20
C PHE A 10 3.20 -29.17 -35.81
N ASN A 11 4.28 -29.36 -35.02
CA ASN A 11 4.16 -29.88 -33.65
C ASN A 11 3.64 -28.86 -32.65
N MET A 12 3.78 -27.56 -32.92
CA MET A 12 3.24 -26.51 -32.06
C MET A 12 1.73 -26.31 -32.24
N ALA A 13 1.18 -26.73 -33.39
CA ALA A 13 -0.26 -26.75 -33.64
C ALA A 13 -0.99 -27.98 -33.03
N ALA A 14 -0.25 -28.98 -32.53
CA ALA A 14 -0.80 -30.25 -32.04
C ALA A 14 -0.96 -30.34 -30.51
N VAL A 15 -0.76 -29.25 -29.76
CA VAL A 15 -1.22 -29.19 -28.36
C VAL A 15 -2.70 -28.84 -28.37
N ASP A 16 -3.50 -29.84 -28.73
CA ASP A 16 -4.94 -29.72 -28.87
C ASP A 16 -5.62 -29.54 -27.51
N ARG A 17 -6.48 -28.53 -27.55
CA ARG A 17 -7.61 -28.18 -26.69
C ARG A 17 -8.14 -29.30 -25.78
N VAL A 18 -7.67 -29.31 -24.54
CA VAL A 18 -8.44 -29.92 -23.45
C VAL A 18 -9.50 -28.92 -22.96
N GLY A 19 -10.73 -29.15 -23.41
CA GLY A 19 -11.95 -28.92 -22.63
C GLY A 19 -12.21 -27.50 -22.12
N LYS A 20 -13.03 -26.74 -22.86
CA LYS A 20 -13.89 -25.72 -22.25
C LYS A 20 -14.82 -26.38 -21.23
N LYS A 21 -14.54 -26.23 -19.94
CA LYS A 21 -15.54 -26.37 -18.87
C LYS A 21 -15.59 -25.09 -18.03
N SER A 22 -16.79 -24.56 -18.02
CA SER A 22 -17.38 -23.59 -17.10
C SER A 22 -16.71 -23.50 -15.71
N GLY A 23 -16.42 -22.26 -15.29
CA GLY A 23 -16.35 -21.85 -13.89
C GLY A 23 -14.95 -21.63 -13.31
N ARG A 24 -14.60 -20.35 -13.07
CA ARG A 24 -13.52 -19.88 -12.15
C ARG A 24 -12.22 -20.69 -12.23
N SER A 25 -11.39 -20.45 -13.25
CA SER A 25 -10.13 -21.16 -13.38
C SER A 25 -8.96 -20.30 -12.93
N ALA A 26 -8.67 -20.35 -11.63
CA ALA A 26 -7.35 -20.02 -11.09
C ALA A 26 -6.28 -20.70 -11.95
N TYR A 27 -5.32 -19.93 -12.46
CA TYR A 27 -4.23 -20.46 -13.26
C TYR A 27 -3.37 -21.34 -12.34
N ALA A 28 -3.58 -22.65 -12.44
CA ALA A 28 -2.87 -23.63 -11.64
C ALA A 28 -1.76 -24.24 -12.49
N LEU A 29 -0.50 -24.05 -12.07
CA LEU A 29 0.64 -24.72 -12.68
C LEU A 29 0.92 -26.00 -11.92
N THR A 30 0.96 -27.11 -12.62
CA THR A 30 1.32 -28.41 -12.05
C THR A 30 2.74 -28.75 -12.47
N ASP A 31 3.62 -28.96 -11.49
CA ASP A 31 4.98 -29.43 -11.75
C ASP A 31 4.97 -30.91 -12.15
N VAL A 32 6.03 -31.36 -12.82
CA VAL A 32 6.26 -32.77 -13.23
C VAL A 32 6.26 -33.71 -12.01
N SER A 33 6.57 -33.16 -10.83
CA SER A 33 6.53 -33.83 -9.53
C SER A 33 5.11 -34.05 -8.97
N GLY A 34 4.07 -33.56 -9.65
CA GLY A 34 2.65 -33.70 -9.25
C GLY A 34 2.12 -32.63 -8.29
N ASN A 35 2.91 -31.60 -7.98
CA ASN A 35 2.48 -30.49 -7.11
C ASN A 35 1.74 -29.40 -7.91
N THR A 36 0.51 -29.05 -7.49
CA THR A 36 -0.32 -28.01 -8.10
C THR A 36 -0.21 -26.68 -7.33
N TYR A 37 0.26 -25.63 -8.00
CA TYR A 37 0.32 -24.27 -7.45
C TYR A 37 -0.85 -23.43 -7.97
N HIS A 38 -1.76 -23.07 -7.06
CA HIS A 38 -2.90 -22.21 -7.37
C HIS A 38 -2.51 -20.74 -7.30
N TYR A 39 -2.61 -20.02 -8.42
CA TYR A 39 -2.45 -18.58 -8.41
C TYR A 39 -3.81 -17.85 -8.49
N TYR A 40 -3.89 -16.68 -7.85
CA TYR A 40 -5.10 -15.86 -7.77
C TYR A 40 -5.38 -15.07 -9.06
N GLU A 41 -6.56 -15.19 -9.67
CA GLU A 41 -6.99 -14.32 -10.77
C GLU A 41 -7.01 -12.84 -10.33
N ASN A 42 -6.08 -12.04 -10.86
CA ASN A 42 -5.88 -10.61 -10.64
C ASN A 42 -5.35 -10.21 -9.24
N PRO A 43 -4.14 -10.65 -8.83
CA PRO A 43 -3.55 -10.24 -7.56
C PRO A 43 -3.13 -8.75 -7.58
N LEU A 44 -2.85 -8.23 -8.78
CA LEU A 44 -2.32 -6.89 -9.00
C LEU A 44 -3.32 -5.78 -8.68
N TRP A 45 -4.62 -5.97 -8.96
CA TRP A 45 -5.61 -4.90 -8.73
C TRP A 45 -5.70 -4.50 -7.26
N ARG A 46 -5.79 -5.49 -6.36
CA ARG A 46 -5.86 -5.24 -4.91
C ARG A 46 -4.56 -4.66 -4.38
N ALA A 47 -3.42 -5.16 -4.86
CA ALA A 47 -2.11 -4.65 -4.47
C ALA A 47 -1.91 -3.19 -4.91
N VAL A 48 -2.27 -2.87 -6.16
CA VAL A 48 -2.13 -1.51 -6.70
C VAL A 48 -3.01 -0.52 -5.96
N VAL A 49 -4.28 -0.86 -5.70
CA VAL A 49 -5.18 0.03 -4.92
C VAL A 49 -4.64 0.26 -3.52
N PHE A 50 -4.08 -0.77 -2.87
CA PHE A 50 -3.51 -0.64 -1.53
C PHE A 50 -2.27 0.28 -1.52
N ILE A 51 -1.37 0.11 -2.48
CA ILE A 51 -0.17 0.97 -2.63
C ILE A 51 -0.59 2.43 -2.90
N LEU A 52 -1.57 2.65 -3.78
CA LEU A 52 -2.06 3.98 -4.10
C LEU A 52 -2.73 4.67 -2.89
N LEU A 53 -3.48 3.92 -2.08
CA LEU A 53 -4.08 4.45 -0.86
C LEU A 53 -3.02 4.86 0.17
N GLN A 54 -1.95 4.06 0.30
CA GLN A 54 -0.83 4.37 1.17
C GLN A 54 -0.12 5.66 0.73
N GLU A 55 0.20 5.78 -0.56
CA GLU A 55 0.81 6.98 -1.15
C GLU A 55 -0.07 8.23 -0.96
N LEU A 56 -1.39 8.08 -1.14
CA LEU A 56 -2.34 9.17 -0.92
C LEU A 56 -2.33 9.61 0.55
N CYS A 57 -2.37 8.67 1.48
CA CYS A 57 -2.40 8.97 2.91
C CYS A 57 -1.11 9.67 3.37
N GLU A 58 0.05 9.25 2.85
CA GLU A 58 1.33 9.90 3.13
C GLU A 58 1.33 11.35 2.65
N ARG A 59 0.88 11.60 1.42
CA ARG A 59 0.78 12.96 0.89
C ARG A 59 -0.21 13.82 1.67
N LEU A 60 -1.35 13.28 2.07
CA LEU A 60 -2.37 14.00 2.84
C LEU A 60 -1.85 14.38 4.22
N ALA A 61 -1.17 13.46 4.91
CA ALA A 61 -0.55 13.72 6.20
C ALA A 61 0.58 14.78 6.08
N PHE A 62 1.43 14.69 5.06
CA PHE A 62 2.50 15.66 4.84
C PHE A 62 1.95 17.08 4.59
N PHE A 63 0.96 17.22 3.72
CA PHE A 63 0.38 18.53 3.41
C PHE A 63 -0.49 19.10 4.53
N GLY A 64 -1.16 18.25 5.33
CA GLY A 64 -1.97 18.71 6.46
C GLY A 64 -1.15 19.06 7.71
N LEU A 65 -0.15 18.24 8.03
CA LEU A 65 0.58 18.37 9.30
C LEU A 65 1.70 19.42 9.23
N THR A 66 2.37 19.56 8.08
CA THR A 66 3.49 20.50 7.90
C THR A 66 3.10 21.97 8.18
N PRO A 67 2.09 22.55 7.53
CA PRO A 67 1.70 23.95 7.79
C PRO A 67 1.07 24.12 9.18
N ASN A 68 0.36 23.11 9.70
CA ASN A 68 -0.26 23.17 11.02
C ASN A 68 0.81 23.19 12.14
N LEU A 69 1.82 22.34 12.02
CA LEU A 69 2.97 22.33 12.94
C LEU A 69 3.78 23.62 12.84
N GLN A 70 3.99 24.14 11.63
CA GLN A 70 4.67 25.42 11.41
C GLN A 70 3.92 26.59 12.08
N ALA A 71 2.60 26.66 11.91
CA ALA A 71 1.77 27.67 12.55
C ALA A 71 1.81 27.53 14.08
N PHE A 72 1.69 26.30 14.60
CA PHE A 72 1.76 26.04 16.04
C PHE A 72 3.07 26.51 16.67
N LEU A 73 4.21 26.18 16.07
CA LEU A 73 5.53 26.58 16.58
C LEU A 73 5.72 28.10 16.58
N LYS A 74 5.20 28.80 15.57
CA LYS A 74 5.32 30.26 15.46
C LYS A 74 4.34 30.99 16.38
N GLU A 75 3.09 30.55 16.42
CA GLU A 75 1.98 31.31 17.01
C GLU A 75 1.77 30.96 18.50
N TYR A 76 1.98 29.70 18.89
CA TYR A 76 1.81 29.26 20.29
C TYR A 76 3.12 29.20 21.07
N LEU A 77 4.22 28.79 20.44
CA LEU A 77 5.54 28.74 21.11
C LEU A 77 6.35 30.04 20.95
N GLY A 78 5.98 30.92 20.02
CA GLY A 78 6.70 32.19 19.79
C GLY A 78 8.14 32.01 19.34
N LEU A 79 8.47 30.86 18.72
CA LEU A 79 9.82 30.55 18.24
C LEU A 79 10.24 31.47 17.10
N GLU A 80 11.53 31.81 17.05
CA GLU A 80 12.11 32.56 15.95
C GLU A 80 12.05 31.73 14.64
N ASP A 81 11.92 32.40 13.49
CA ASP A 81 11.75 31.75 12.18
C ASP A 81 12.84 30.70 11.88
N ALA A 82 14.06 30.95 12.34
CA ALA A 82 15.19 30.04 12.17
C ALA A 82 15.02 28.73 12.98
N GLU A 83 14.52 28.81 14.21
CA GLU A 83 14.30 27.65 15.07
C GLU A 83 13.09 26.85 14.60
N ALA A 84 11.98 27.52 14.25
CA ALA A 84 10.79 26.87 13.74
C ALA A 84 11.07 26.04 12.46
N ASN A 85 11.89 26.56 11.54
CA ASN A 85 12.30 25.82 10.35
C ASN A 85 13.19 24.61 10.67
N SER A 86 14.04 24.70 11.69
CA SER A 86 14.87 23.56 12.12
C SER A 86 14.01 22.39 12.63
N TYR A 87 12.98 22.70 13.43
CA TYR A 87 12.03 21.69 13.91
C TYR A 87 11.23 21.07 12.77
N ILE A 88 10.75 21.87 11.82
CA ILE A 88 10.01 21.35 10.65
C ILE A 88 10.91 20.44 9.81
N SER A 89 12.16 20.83 9.55
CA SER A 89 13.11 20.02 8.77
C SER A 89 13.43 18.69 9.48
N THR A 90 13.58 18.72 10.80
CA THR A 90 13.78 17.51 11.62
C THR A 90 12.55 16.60 11.55
N PHE A 91 11.36 17.17 11.67
CA PHE A 91 10.10 16.45 11.54
C PHE A 91 9.96 15.79 10.14
N THR A 92 10.24 16.53 9.08
CA THR A 92 10.25 16.00 7.70
C THR A 92 11.27 14.87 7.54
N SER A 93 12.44 14.97 8.17
CA SER A 93 13.46 13.92 8.14
C SER A 93 12.97 12.63 8.81
N ILE A 94 12.27 12.73 9.95
CA ILE A 94 11.66 11.57 10.62
C ILE A 94 10.61 10.91 9.72
N MET A 95 9.79 11.71 9.03
CA MET A 95 8.78 11.21 8.10
C MET A 95 9.39 10.39 6.96
N PHE A 96 10.56 10.78 6.43
CA PHE A 96 11.26 9.99 5.41
C PHE A 96 11.94 8.72 5.94
N VAL A 97 12.39 8.72 7.20
CA VAL A 97 13.02 7.55 7.82
C VAL A 97 11.99 6.50 8.25
N THR A 98 10.78 6.93 8.60
CA THR A 98 9.69 6.05 9.04
C THR A 98 9.31 4.94 8.04
N PRO A 99 9.11 5.19 6.73
CA PRO A 99 8.83 4.14 5.75
C PRO A 99 10.03 3.21 5.49
N LEU A 100 11.26 3.71 5.62
CA LEU A 100 12.46 2.87 5.58
C LEU A 100 12.49 1.88 6.76
N LEU A 101 12.21 2.36 7.96
CA LEU A 101 12.10 1.50 9.15
C LEU A 101 10.94 0.51 9.03
N SER A 102 9.78 0.95 8.52
CA SER A 102 8.62 0.08 8.37
C SER A 102 8.83 -1.05 7.35
N ALA A 103 9.58 -0.80 6.27
CA ALA A 103 9.96 -1.81 5.30
C ALA A 103 10.86 -2.89 5.93
N VAL A 104 11.91 -2.48 6.64
CA VAL A 104 12.84 -3.40 7.32
C VAL A 104 12.13 -4.25 8.39
N ILE A 105 11.21 -3.64 9.13
CA ILE A 105 10.36 -4.34 10.11
C ILE A 105 9.43 -5.34 9.40
N SER A 106 8.88 -5.00 8.24
CA SER A 106 8.02 -5.90 7.47
C SER A 106 8.78 -7.12 6.92
N ASP A 107 10.04 -6.94 6.51
CA ASP A 107 10.87 -8.02 5.97
C ASP A 107 11.36 -9.01 7.06
N THR A 108 11.42 -8.56 8.32
CA THR A 108 11.94 -9.36 9.44
C THR A 108 10.87 -10.07 10.28
N ILE A 109 9.59 -9.64 10.25
CA ILE A 109 8.54 -10.10 11.21
C ILE A 109 7.60 -11.24 10.71
N LEU A 110 7.96 -12.05 9.71
CA LEU A 110 7.22 -13.30 9.35
C LEU A 110 5.87 -13.15 8.58
N GLY A 111 5.75 -12.20 7.66
CA GLY A 111 4.74 -12.25 6.58
C GLY A 111 3.72 -11.11 6.56
N ALA A 112 3.49 -10.58 5.35
CA ALA A 112 2.72 -9.36 5.03
C ALA A 112 1.34 -9.22 5.69
N TYR A 113 0.71 -10.33 6.09
CA TYR A 113 -0.64 -10.34 6.65
C TYR A 113 -0.74 -9.68 8.03
N ARG A 114 0.29 -9.83 8.87
CA ARG A 114 0.30 -9.27 10.24
C ARG A 114 0.55 -7.77 10.23
N THR A 115 1.41 -7.29 9.33
CA THR A 115 1.68 -5.87 9.12
C THR A 115 0.40 -5.17 8.67
N ILE A 116 -0.31 -5.71 7.68
CA ILE A 116 -1.59 -5.14 7.20
C ILE A 116 -2.64 -5.02 8.31
N LEU A 117 -2.73 -5.99 9.23
CA LEU A 117 -3.66 -5.92 10.37
C LEU A 117 -3.33 -4.79 11.34
N ILE A 118 -2.05 -4.58 11.65
CA ILE A 118 -1.60 -3.52 12.55
C ILE A 118 -1.87 -2.15 11.92
N TRP A 119 -1.52 -1.97 10.64
CA TRP A 119 -1.78 -0.72 9.90
C TRP A 119 -3.27 -0.44 9.75
N SER A 120 -4.09 -1.47 9.55
CA SER A 120 -5.56 -1.34 9.51
C SER A 120 -6.13 -0.84 10.85
N PHE A 121 -5.61 -1.33 11.97
CA PHE A 121 -6.01 -0.86 13.30
C PHE A 121 -5.63 0.60 13.55
N VAL A 122 -4.43 1.02 13.10
CA VAL A 122 -4.01 2.42 13.18
C VAL A 122 -4.93 3.30 12.32
N TYR A 123 -5.28 2.87 11.10
CA TYR A 123 -6.20 3.59 10.22
C TYR A 123 -7.61 3.72 10.84
N PHE A 124 -8.12 2.63 11.44
CA PHE A 124 -9.39 2.64 12.16
C PHE A 124 -9.37 3.60 13.36
N SER A 125 -8.27 3.61 14.13
CA SER A 125 -8.12 4.53 15.26
C SER A 125 -8.10 6.01 14.82
N GLY A 126 -7.47 6.31 13.67
CA GLY A 126 -7.46 7.65 13.08
C GLY A 126 -8.83 8.08 12.57
N LEU A 127 -9.59 7.17 11.96
CA LEU A 127 -11.00 7.41 11.58
C LEU A 127 -11.89 7.64 12.80
N CYS A 128 -11.71 6.87 13.88
CA CYS A 128 -12.43 7.11 15.13
C CYS A 128 -12.10 8.47 15.74
N LEU A 129 -10.82 8.87 15.77
CA LEU A 129 -10.41 10.20 16.23
C LEU A 129 -10.99 11.32 15.37
N LEU A 130 -11.01 11.15 14.05
CA LEU A 130 -11.60 12.12 13.13
C LEU A 130 -13.12 12.25 13.35
N VAL A 131 -13.83 11.14 13.50
CA VAL A 131 -15.27 11.13 13.81
C VAL A 131 -15.53 11.79 15.17
N ALA A 132 -14.73 11.48 16.19
CA ALA A 132 -14.83 12.09 17.50
C ALA A 132 -14.62 13.61 17.45
N ALA A 133 -13.60 14.08 16.73
CA ALA A 133 -13.34 15.50 16.53
C ALA A 133 -14.49 16.20 15.77
N THR A 134 -15.13 15.53 14.80
CA THR A 134 -16.30 16.08 14.10
C THR A 134 -17.57 16.09 14.94
N VAL A 135 -17.71 15.17 15.92
CA VAL A 135 -18.83 15.16 16.86
C VAL A 135 -18.73 16.35 17.82
N GLU A 136 -17.53 16.68 18.30
CA GLU A 136 -17.31 17.87 19.14
C GLU A 136 -17.45 19.18 18.36
N SER A 137 -17.13 19.20 17.06
CA SER A 137 -17.33 20.36 16.18
C SER A 137 -18.81 20.69 15.87
N ILE A 138 -19.77 19.81 16.20
CA ILE A 138 -21.21 20.06 16.02
C ILE A 138 -21.87 20.55 17.32
N SER A 139 -21.20 20.48 18.47
CA SER A 139 -21.79 20.91 19.76
C SER A 139 -21.60 22.38 20.13
N GLU A 140 -21.06 23.21 19.24
CA GLU A 140 -21.29 24.66 19.28
C GLU A 140 -22.36 24.98 18.23
N PRO A 141 -23.65 25.08 18.60
CA PRO A 141 -24.55 25.91 17.82
C PRO A 141 -23.99 27.34 17.89
N TRP A 142 -24.13 28.16 16.84
CA TRP A 142 -23.62 29.54 16.72
C TRP A 142 -22.07 29.66 16.67
N MET A 143 -21.46 30.17 15.58
CA MET A 143 -21.16 31.61 15.43
C MET A 143 -20.87 32.34 16.74
#